data_AF-A0A1D6GCF0-F1
#
_entry.id   AF-A0A1D6GCF0-F1
#
_cell.length_a   1.000
_cell.length_b   1.000
_cell.length_c   1.000
_cell.angle_alpha   90.00
_cell.angle_beta   90.00
_cell.angle_gamma   90.00
#
_symmetry.space_group_name_H-M   'P 1'
#
loop_
_entity.id
_entity.type
_entity.pdbx_description
1 polymer ?
#
loop_
_entity_poly.entity_id
_entity_poly.type
_entity_poly.pdbx_seq_one_letter_code
_entity_poly.pdbx_strand_id
1 'polypeptide(L)'
;MDSVRSGPFDQIFRPNNFVFGQSSAGNNWAKGHYTEGAKLIDFVLDVVRKETENYDYLQGFQVCHSLGGGSRREGCFLEAFLRGDSPPYSADDLEGMTFIASMHVKVARRLHSNSLRYWLLEFLRRQPKGRKYRALILKFVKDRMGALLLVEVGMQVTTTISRGKVGDQVSVTVETAHPRDDILSVREVVEDTEDSE
;
A
#
# COMPACT_ATOMS: atom_id res chain seq x y z
N MET A 1 10.14 15.46 -1.07
CA MET A 1 11.28 16.28 -0.60
C MET A 1 11.63 17.34 -1.63
N ASP A 2 11.89 16.97 -2.87
CA ASP A 2 12.15 17.95 -3.96
C ASP A 2 10.99 18.92 -4.18
N SER A 3 9.75 18.49 -3.92
CA SER A 3 8.55 19.35 -3.98
C SER A 3 8.44 20.39 -2.86
N VAL A 4 9.09 20.18 -1.71
CA VAL A 4 9.15 21.18 -0.62
C VAL A 4 10.22 22.23 -0.94
N ARG A 5 11.32 21.79 -1.57
CA ARG A 5 12.42 22.64 -2.04
C ARG A 5 12.07 23.53 -3.23
N SER A 6 11.15 23.10 -4.09
CA SER A 6 10.64 23.92 -5.20
C SER A 6 9.41 24.75 -4.84
N GLY A 7 8.93 24.63 -3.59
CA GLY A 7 7.73 25.30 -3.11
C GLY A 7 8.00 26.69 -2.52
N PRO A 8 6.95 27.47 -2.28
CA PRO A 8 7.05 28.82 -1.68
C PRO A 8 7.60 28.83 -0.24
N PHE A 9 7.80 27.65 0.36
CA PHE A 9 8.29 27.47 1.73
C PHE A 9 9.73 26.94 1.82
N ASP A 10 10.47 26.92 0.72
CA ASP A 10 11.87 26.43 0.67
C ASP A 10 12.78 27.12 1.70
N GLN A 11 12.53 28.40 2.00
CA GLN A 11 13.32 29.18 2.95
C GLN A 11 13.05 28.86 4.43
N ILE A 12 11.98 28.10 4.75
CA ILE A 12 11.63 27.78 6.15
C ILE A 12 12.69 26.87 6.80
N PHE A 13 13.34 26.02 6.02
CA PHE A 13 14.28 25.04 6.53
C PHE A 13 15.65 25.23 5.90
N ARG A 14 16.71 25.32 6.73
CA ARG A 14 18.09 25.41 6.24
C ARG A 14 18.46 24.13 5.47
N PRO A 15 18.96 24.22 4.22
CA PRO A 15 19.31 23.05 3.42
C PRO A 15 20.29 22.10 4.10
N ASN A 16 21.21 22.64 4.90
CA ASN A 16 22.25 21.89 5.62
C ASN A 16 21.72 21.10 6.83
N ASN A 17 20.48 21.37 7.28
CA ASN A 17 19.92 20.78 8.49
C ASN A 17 18.94 19.63 8.16
N PHE A 18 18.83 19.27 6.87
CA PHE A 18 18.02 18.15 6.44
C PHE A 18 18.81 16.84 6.49
N VAL A 19 18.34 15.91 7.32
CA VAL A 19 18.82 14.53 7.36
C VAL A 19 17.73 13.62 6.78
N PHE A 20 18.09 12.75 5.83
CA PHE A 20 17.16 11.82 5.19
C PHE A 20 17.81 10.47 4.91
N GLY A 21 17.04 9.39 5.04
CA GLY A 21 17.46 8.04 4.67
C GLY A 21 17.11 7.70 3.22
N GLN A 22 17.89 6.81 2.58
CA GLN A 22 17.58 6.28 1.25
C GLN A 22 16.37 5.34 1.25
N SER A 23 16.04 4.74 2.39
CA SER A 23 14.97 3.76 2.52
C SER A 23 14.02 4.12 3.67
N SER A 24 12.72 3.83 3.49
CA SER A 24 11.74 4.02 4.55
C SER A 24 11.72 2.82 5.50
N ALA A 25 11.43 3.08 6.78
CA ALA A 25 11.09 2.05 7.75
C ALA A 25 9.85 1.20 7.37
N GLY A 26 9.06 1.60 6.36
CA GLY A 26 8.03 0.74 5.75
C GLY A 26 6.97 0.25 6.75
N ASN A 27 6.56 1.11 7.68
CA ASN A 27 5.64 0.79 8.79
C ASN A 27 6.15 -0.24 9.81
N ASN A 28 7.44 -0.61 9.80
CA ASN A 28 8.06 -1.51 10.77
C ASN A 28 8.84 -0.71 11.83
N TRP A 29 8.55 -0.92 13.12
CA TRP A 29 9.23 -0.22 14.22
C TRP A 29 10.65 -0.70 14.42
N ALA A 30 10.86 -2.02 14.44
CA ALA A 30 12.18 -2.61 14.61
C ALA A 30 13.14 -2.14 13.52
N LYS A 31 12.65 -2.08 12.27
CA LYS A 31 13.42 -1.56 11.15
C LYS A 31 13.78 -0.07 11.35
N GLY A 32 12.81 0.75 11.78
CA GLY A 32 13.04 2.15 12.08
C GLY A 32 14.01 2.38 13.26
N HIS A 33 13.97 1.55 14.30
CA HIS A 33 14.79 1.73 15.50
C HIS A 33 16.19 1.11 15.38
N TYR A 34 16.28 -0.15 14.96
CA TYR A 34 17.52 -0.94 15.01
C TYR A 34 18.35 -0.90 13.72
N THR A 35 17.80 -0.46 12.59
CA THR A 35 18.53 -0.46 11.32
C THR A 35 18.55 0.90 10.65
N GLU A 36 17.41 1.43 10.22
CA GLU A 36 17.38 2.67 9.43
C GLU A 36 17.55 3.92 10.31
N GLY A 37 16.89 4.01 11.46
CA GLY A 37 17.08 5.12 12.42
C GLY A 37 18.43 5.07 13.13
N ALA A 38 18.96 3.88 13.42
CA ALA A 38 20.32 3.71 13.96
C ALA A 38 21.40 4.22 13.01
N LYS A 39 21.19 4.16 11.68
CA LYS A 39 22.12 4.76 10.70
C LYS A 39 22.02 6.29 10.62
N LEU A 40 20.85 6.83 10.95
CA LEU A 40 20.55 8.27 10.82
C LEU A 40 20.89 9.06 12.10
N ILE A 41 20.97 8.40 13.25
CA ILE A 41 21.17 9.05 14.55
C ILE A 41 22.45 9.87 14.61
N ASP A 42 23.57 9.34 14.12
CA ASP A 42 24.86 10.03 14.16
C ASP A 42 24.83 11.32 13.33
N PHE A 43 24.17 11.29 12.17
CA PHE A 43 23.98 12.47 11.33
C PHE A 43 23.05 13.49 11.97
N VAL A 44 21.97 13.05 12.61
CA VAL A 44 21.06 13.95 13.35
C VAL A 44 21.80 14.62 14.51
N LEU A 45 22.57 13.84 15.28
CA LEU A 45 23.37 14.36 16.40
C LEU A 45 24.45 15.35 15.93
N ASP A 46 25.09 15.10 14.79
CA ASP A 46 26.10 16.01 14.23
C ASP A 46 25.48 17.34 13.77
N VAL A 47 24.29 17.30 13.14
CA VAL A 47 23.55 18.53 12.78
C VAL A 47 23.11 19.30 14.02
N VAL A 48 22.57 18.61 15.03
CA VAL A 48 22.17 19.24 16.30
C VAL A 48 23.39 19.83 17.01
N ARG A 49 24.53 19.13 17.01
CA ARG A 49 25.79 19.63 17.58
C ARG A 49 26.25 20.90 16.87
N LYS A 50 26.35 20.89 15.54
CA LYS A 50 26.76 22.05 14.74
C LYS A 50 25.87 23.26 14.97
N GLU A 51 24.56 23.05 15.05
CA GLU A 51 23.64 24.14 15.39
C GLU A 51 23.82 24.60 16.83
N THR A 52 24.02 23.70 17.78
CA THR A 52 24.27 24.05 19.20
C THR A 52 25.57 24.84 19.37
N GLU A 53 26.65 24.45 18.69
CA GLU A 53 27.95 25.13 18.73
C GLU A 53 27.91 26.54 18.10
N ASN A 54 26.94 26.81 17.23
CA ASN A 54 26.74 28.14 16.65
C ASN A 54 26.03 29.12 17.61
N TYR A 55 25.54 28.67 18.78
CA TYR A 55 24.90 29.54 19.77
C TYR A 55 25.75 29.64 21.04
N ASP A 56 25.98 30.86 21.52
CA ASP A 56 26.75 31.12 22.75
C ASP A 56 26.04 30.58 24.01
N TYR A 57 24.71 30.49 23.99
CA TYR A 57 23.89 29.95 25.08
C TYR A 57 22.68 29.18 24.54
N LEU A 58 22.75 27.84 24.54
CA LEU A 58 21.61 26.98 24.24
C LEU A 58 20.77 26.73 25.51
N GLN A 59 19.53 27.21 25.53
CA GLN A 59 18.60 26.99 26.64
C GLN A 59 17.80 25.68 26.52
N GLY A 60 17.61 25.18 25.29
CA GLY A 60 16.90 23.92 25.02
C GLY A 60 16.43 23.84 23.57
N PHE A 61 15.89 22.69 23.19
CA PHE A 61 15.29 22.46 21.87
C PHE A 61 14.01 21.63 21.99
N GLN A 62 13.10 21.80 21.03
CA GLN A 62 11.85 21.05 20.96
C GLN A 62 11.96 19.99 19.87
N VAL A 63 11.66 18.74 20.22
CA VAL A 63 11.58 17.63 19.27
C VAL A 63 10.12 17.43 18.85
N CYS A 64 9.84 17.57 17.56
CA CYS A 64 8.53 17.33 16.98
C CYS A 64 8.59 16.11 16.05
N HIS A 65 7.71 15.13 16.25
CA HIS A 65 7.60 13.96 15.39
C HIS A 65 6.18 13.78 14.83
N SER A 66 6.06 13.19 13.63
CA SER A 66 4.77 12.94 12.98
C SER A 66 3.94 11.90 13.74
N LEU A 67 2.62 12.10 13.83
CA LEU A 67 1.66 11.16 14.43
C LEU A 67 1.33 9.94 13.54
N GLY A 68 1.69 9.95 12.25
CA GLY A 68 1.42 8.86 11.30
C GLY A 68 2.58 8.59 10.34
N GLY A 69 2.84 7.31 10.03
CA GLY A 69 3.85 6.85 9.07
C GLY A 69 5.17 6.35 9.67
N GLY A 70 6.11 5.92 8.81
CA GLY A 70 7.41 5.35 9.18
C GLY A 70 8.30 6.27 10.04
N SER A 71 8.24 7.59 9.80
CA SER A 71 9.01 8.59 10.54
C SER A 71 8.60 8.77 12.01
N ARG A 72 7.43 8.27 12.44
CA ARG A 72 7.02 8.27 13.86
C ARG A 72 7.89 7.33 14.71
N ARG A 73 8.30 6.21 14.10
CA ARG A 73 9.00 5.14 14.81
C ARG A 73 10.50 5.43 14.93
N GLU A 74 11.06 6.14 13.95
CA GLU A 74 12.39 6.75 14.02
C GLU A 74 12.43 7.92 15.04
N GLY A 75 11.37 8.73 15.13
CA GLY A 75 11.29 9.80 16.14
C GLY A 75 11.19 9.29 17.59
N CYS A 76 10.48 8.18 17.81
CA CYS A 76 10.40 7.53 19.11
C CYS A 76 11.76 6.96 19.56
N PHE A 77 12.60 6.52 18.62
CA PHE A 77 13.99 6.15 18.91
C PHE A 77 14.81 7.34 19.41
N LEU A 78 14.78 8.47 18.70
CA LEU A 78 15.52 9.67 19.10
C LEU A 78 15.10 10.14 20.50
N GLU A 79 13.81 10.09 20.81
CA GLU A 79 13.29 10.44 22.14
C GLU A 79 13.77 9.48 23.24
N ALA A 80 13.77 8.16 22.98
CA ALA A 80 14.30 7.16 23.91
C ALA A 80 15.83 7.31 24.12
N PHE A 81 16.58 7.54 23.03
CA PHE A 81 18.03 7.77 23.06
C PHE A 81 18.38 9.04 23.84
N LEU A 82 17.65 10.13 23.63
CA LEU A 82 17.85 11.40 24.36
C LEU A 82 17.46 11.30 25.84
N ARG A 83 16.50 10.45 26.21
CA ARG A 83 16.15 10.18 27.62
C ARG A 83 17.14 9.27 28.33
N GLY A 84 18.03 8.58 27.60
CA GLY A 84 18.91 7.56 28.15
C GLY A 84 18.18 6.28 28.59
N ASP A 85 16.92 6.14 28.19
CA ASP A 85 16.10 4.98 28.54
C ASP A 85 16.42 3.83 27.58
N SER A 86 16.63 2.63 28.13
CA SER A 86 16.63 1.41 27.31
C SER A 86 15.25 1.21 26.69
N PRO A 87 15.14 0.90 25.38
CA PRO A 87 13.86 0.64 24.76
C PRO A 87 13.12 -0.48 25.51
N PRO A 88 11.78 -0.41 25.64
CA PRO A 88 11.02 -1.41 26.40
C PRO A 88 11.06 -2.81 25.78
N TYR A 89 11.55 -2.95 24.56
CA TYR A 89 11.68 -4.21 23.82
C TYR A 89 12.97 -4.22 23.01
N SER A 90 13.71 -5.34 23.05
CA SER A 90 14.92 -5.56 22.24
C SER A 90 14.58 -5.74 20.76
N ALA A 91 15.60 -5.73 19.88
CA ALA A 91 15.42 -5.96 18.44
C ALA A 91 14.75 -7.29 18.17
N ASP A 92 15.19 -8.32 18.89
CA ASP A 92 14.70 -9.68 18.80
C ASP A 92 13.24 -9.78 19.28
N ASP A 93 12.90 -9.08 20.37
CA ASP A 93 11.52 -9.03 20.88
C ASP A 93 10.57 -8.44 19.83
N LEU A 94 10.96 -7.35 19.19
CA LEU A 94 10.13 -6.70 18.18
C LEU A 94 10.10 -7.43 16.85
N GLU A 95 11.16 -8.13 16.48
CA GLU A 95 11.15 -9.01 15.33
C GLU A 95 10.15 -10.16 15.55
N GLY A 96 10.17 -10.76 16.74
CA GLY A 96 9.18 -11.76 17.17
C GLY A 96 7.74 -11.22 17.16
N MET A 97 7.52 -10.04 17.75
CA MET A 97 6.20 -9.39 17.74
C MET A 97 5.74 -9.04 16.32
N THR A 98 6.65 -8.57 15.47
CA THR A 98 6.36 -8.23 14.07
C THR A 98 6.00 -9.48 13.28
N PHE A 99 6.69 -10.60 13.50
CA PHE A 99 6.37 -11.88 12.88
C PHE A 99 4.95 -12.33 13.24
N ILE A 100 4.61 -12.31 14.54
CA ILE A 100 3.28 -12.69 15.05
C ILE A 100 2.20 -11.74 14.49
N ALA A 101 2.43 -10.43 14.54
CA ALA A 101 1.49 -9.45 14.01
C ALA A 101 1.31 -9.60 12.49
N SER A 102 2.38 -9.84 11.75
CA SER A 102 2.36 -10.09 10.30
C SER A 102 1.55 -11.34 9.96
N MET A 103 1.71 -12.43 10.74
CA MET A 103 0.89 -13.65 10.59
C MET A 103 -0.59 -13.34 10.78
N HIS A 104 -0.97 -12.64 11.85
CA HIS A 104 -2.36 -12.27 12.08
C HIS A 104 -2.92 -11.34 11.00
N VAL A 105 -2.15 -10.34 10.55
CA VAL A 105 -2.56 -9.44 9.46
C VAL A 105 -2.75 -10.22 8.15
N LYS A 106 -1.87 -11.18 7.84
CA LYS A 106 -2.02 -12.04 6.65
C LYS A 106 -3.30 -12.88 6.73
N VAL A 107 -3.58 -13.48 7.88
CA VAL A 107 -4.81 -14.26 8.10
C VAL A 107 -6.05 -13.36 8.01
N ALA A 108 -6.06 -12.21 8.69
CA ALA A 108 -7.16 -11.26 8.65
C ALA A 108 -7.42 -10.74 7.23
N ARG A 109 -6.37 -10.41 6.47
CA ARG A 109 -6.48 -10.00 5.07
C ARG A 109 -7.06 -11.12 4.21
N ARG A 110 -6.60 -12.36 4.39
CA ARG A 110 -7.14 -13.52 3.67
C ARG A 110 -8.62 -13.73 3.99
N LEU A 111 -9.00 -13.68 5.27
CA LEU A 111 -10.40 -13.80 5.70
C LEU A 111 -11.27 -12.69 5.11
N HIS A 112 -10.79 -11.45 5.12
CA HIS A 112 -11.49 -10.33 4.52
C HIS A 112 -11.67 -10.51 3.01
N SER A 113 -10.60 -10.86 2.28
CA SER A 113 -10.67 -11.12 0.84
C SER A 113 -11.62 -12.28 0.51
N ASN A 114 -11.63 -13.36 1.30
CA ASN A 114 -12.54 -14.49 1.12
C ASN A 114 -13.99 -14.11 1.40
N SER A 115 -14.24 -13.32 2.46
CA SER A 115 -15.58 -12.85 2.80
C SER A 115 -16.12 -11.90 1.72
N LEU A 116 -15.29 -10.95 1.28
CA LEU A 116 -15.64 -10.03 0.19
C LEU A 116 -15.93 -10.81 -1.10
N ARG A 117 -15.08 -11.77 -1.47
CA ARG A 117 -15.29 -12.61 -2.66
C ARG A 117 -16.60 -13.38 -2.58
N TYR A 118 -16.92 -14.00 -1.45
CA TYR A 118 -18.20 -14.69 -1.24
C TYR A 118 -19.39 -13.75 -1.48
N TRP A 119 -19.37 -12.55 -0.88
CA TRP A 119 -20.47 -11.60 -1.01
C TRP A 119 -20.57 -11.00 -2.41
N LEU A 120 -19.47 -10.82 -3.12
CA LEU A 120 -19.47 -10.42 -4.52
C LEU A 120 -20.08 -11.49 -5.43
N LEU A 121 -19.76 -12.77 -5.20
CA LEU A 121 -20.39 -13.88 -5.92
C LEU A 121 -21.89 -13.96 -5.62
N GLU A 122 -22.28 -13.76 -4.36
CA GLU A 122 -23.69 -13.75 -3.95
C GLU A 122 -24.45 -12.57 -4.56
N PHE A 123 -23.80 -11.40 -4.65
CA PHE A 123 -24.33 -10.25 -5.36
C PHE A 123 -24.56 -10.57 -6.84
N LEU A 124 -23.57 -11.10 -7.55
CA LEU A 124 -23.68 -11.45 -8.97
C LEU A 124 -24.75 -12.52 -9.23
N ARG A 125 -24.86 -13.53 -8.35
CA ARG A 125 -25.87 -14.59 -8.43
C ARG A 125 -27.30 -14.06 -8.37
N ARG A 126 -27.53 -12.97 -7.65
CA ARG A 126 -28.86 -12.35 -7.48
C ARG A 126 -29.23 -11.39 -8.61
N GLN A 127 -28.30 -11.07 -9.52
CA GLN A 127 -28.58 -10.15 -10.61
C GLN A 127 -29.45 -10.80 -11.70
N PRO A 128 -30.22 -10.01 -12.45
CA PRO A 128 -30.99 -10.52 -13.58
C PRO A 128 -30.09 -11.29 -14.56
N LYS A 129 -30.55 -12.48 -14.99
CA LYS A 129 -29.85 -13.25 -16.02
C LYS A 129 -29.72 -12.41 -17.29
N GLY A 130 -28.53 -12.40 -17.89
CA GLY A 130 -28.25 -11.61 -19.09
C GLY A 130 -27.87 -10.13 -18.83
N ARG A 131 -27.77 -9.69 -17.56
CA ARG A 131 -27.19 -8.38 -17.24
C ARG A 131 -25.76 -8.30 -17.79
N LYS A 132 -25.50 -7.27 -18.60
CA LYS A 132 -24.18 -6.96 -19.15
C LYS A 132 -23.34 -6.22 -18.10
N TYR A 133 -22.07 -6.59 -18.00
CA TYR A 133 -21.07 -5.92 -17.16
C TYR A 133 -19.92 -5.46 -18.04
N ARG A 134 -19.38 -4.29 -17.71
CA ARG A 134 -18.14 -3.80 -18.32
C ARG A 134 -16.95 -4.51 -17.71
N ALA A 135 -16.11 -5.07 -18.57
CA ALA A 135 -14.90 -5.77 -18.18
C ALA A 135 -13.68 -5.18 -18.91
N LEU A 136 -12.60 -4.92 -18.17
CA LEU A 136 -11.34 -4.43 -18.73
C LEU A 136 -10.38 -5.61 -18.98
N ILE A 137 -9.81 -5.71 -20.17
CA ILE A 137 -8.80 -6.74 -20.48
C ILE A 137 -7.49 -6.40 -19.76
N LEU A 138 -7.11 -7.19 -18.75
CA LEU A 138 -5.88 -6.97 -17.98
C LEU A 138 -4.66 -7.62 -18.63
N LYS A 139 -4.81 -8.87 -19.11
CA LYS A 139 -3.74 -9.64 -19.77
C LYS A 139 -4.33 -10.86 -20.49
N PHE A 140 -3.63 -11.35 -21.50
CA PHE A 140 -3.88 -12.67 -22.08
C PHE A 140 -3.04 -13.72 -21.36
N VAL A 141 -3.68 -14.82 -20.94
CA VAL A 141 -3.02 -15.95 -20.28
C VAL A 141 -2.54 -16.95 -21.31
N LYS A 142 -3.41 -17.33 -22.26
CA LYS A 142 -3.10 -18.26 -23.35
C LYS A 142 -4.05 -18.05 -24.52
N ASP A 143 -3.51 -17.86 -25.72
CA ASP A 143 -4.26 -17.63 -26.95
C ASP A 143 -5.34 -16.53 -26.78
N ARG A 144 -6.62 -16.91 -26.78
CA ARG A 144 -7.78 -16.05 -26.62
C ARG A 144 -8.29 -15.94 -25.17
N MET A 145 -7.67 -16.65 -24.22
CA MET A 145 -8.08 -16.62 -22.81
C MET A 145 -7.49 -15.39 -22.13
N GLY A 146 -8.36 -14.43 -21.79
CA GLY A 146 -7.99 -13.19 -21.12
C GLY A 146 -8.39 -13.19 -19.65
N ALA A 147 -7.52 -12.63 -18.81
CA ALA A 147 -7.89 -12.18 -17.48
C ALA A 147 -8.52 -10.79 -17.59
N LEU A 148 -9.74 -10.68 -17.10
CA LEU A 148 -10.59 -9.50 -17.15
C LEU A 148 -10.81 -8.95 -15.76
N LEU A 149 -11.01 -7.64 -15.64
CA LEU A 149 -11.51 -6.98 -14.42
C LEU A 149 -12.95 -6.52 -14.65
N LEU A 150 -13.90 -7.09 -13.92
CA LEU A 150 -15.27 -6.59 -13.86
C LEU A 150 -15.26 -5.23 -13.16
N VAL A 151 -15.40 -4.14 -13.92
CA VAL A 151 -15.15 -2.76 -13.45
C VAL A 151 -16.12 -2.36 -12.34
N GLU A 152 -17.39 -2.76 -12.45
CA GLU A 152 -18.43 -2.42 -11.46
C GLU A 152 -18.21 -3.10 -10.10
N VAL A 153 -17.58 -4.27 -10.10
CA VAL A 153 -17.49 -5.14 -8.92
C VAL A 153 -16.05 -5.21 -8.38
N GLY A 154 -15.07 -4.77 -9.17
CA GLY A 154 -13.65 -4.84 -8.82
C GLY A 154 -13.10 -6.28 -8.78
N MET A 155 -13.74 -7.21 -9.49
CA MET A 155 -13.39 -8.63 -9.42
C MET A 155 -12.72 -9.13 -10.70
N GLN A 156 -11.63 -9.87 -10.56
CA GLN A 156 -10.95 -10.50 -11.69
C GLN A 156 -11.61 -11.82 -12.08
N VAL A 157 -11.71 -12.07 -13.39
CA VAL A 157 -12.29 -13.28 -13.96
C VAL A 157 -11.57 -13.64 -15.25
N THR A 158 -11.53 -14.94 -15.59
CA THR A 158 -10.94 -15.41 -16.84
C THR A 158 -12.02 -15.88 -17.78
N THR A 159 -11.97 -15.46 -19.04
CA THR A 159 -12.84 -15.97 -20.10
C THR A 159 -12.14 -15.93 -21.45
N THR A 160 -12.73 -16.59 -22.43
CA THR A 160 -12.28 -16.52 -23.81
C THR A 160 -12.83 -15.27 -24.46
N ILE A 161 -11.95 -14.46 -25.02
CA ILE A 161 -12.25 -13.18 -25.68
C ILE A 161 -12.04 -13.38 -27.18
N SER A 162 -13.03 -13.01 -27.96
CA SER A 162 -13.01 -13.15 -29.42
C SER A 162 -12.14 -12.09 -30.09
N ARG A 163 -12.25 -10.83 -29.66
CA ARG A 163 -11.51 -9.66 -30.20
C ARG A 163 -11.14 -8.67 -29.09
N GLY A 164 -10.00 -8.01 -29.23
CA GLY A 164 -9.54 -6.96 -28.31
C GLY A 164 -8.09 -7.12 -27.89
N LYS A 165 -7.49 -6.03 -27.41
CA LYS A 165 -6.14 -6.00 -26.84
C LYS A 165 -6.19 -5.66 -25.34
N VAL A 166 -5.08 -5.87 -24.64
CA VAL A 166 -4.94 -5.44 -23.25
C VAL A 166 -5.23 -3.94 -23.12
N GLY A 167 -6.08 -3.58 -22.17
CA GLY A 167 -6.58 -2.22 -21.95
C GLY A 167 -7.92 -1.91 -22.62
N ASP A 168 -8.41 -2.75 -23.53
CA ASP A 168 -9.74 -2.55 -24.12
C ASP A 168 -10.86 -2.95 -23.15
N GLN A 169 -12.04 -2.36 -23.33
CA GLN A 169 -13.25 -2.71 -22.59
C GLN A 169 -14.13 -3.63 -23.43
N VAL A 170 -14.63 -4.69 -22.79
CA VAL A 170 -15.55 -5.66 -23.39
C VAL A 170 -16.79 -5.83 -22.50
N SER A 171 -17.91 -6.18 -23.12
CA SER A 171 -19.15 -6.51 -22.42
C SER A 171 -19.19 -8.00 -22.12
N VAL A 172 -19.44 -8.35 -20.85
CA VAL A 172 -19.55 -9.75 -20.42
C VAL A 172 -20.85 -9.98 -19.65
N THR A 173 -21.38 -11.18 -19.72
CA THR A 173 -22.51 -11.64 -18.90
C THR A 173 -22.05 -12.74 -17.95
N VAL A 174 -22.65 -12.78 -16.77
CA VAL A 174 -22.39 -13.84 -15.80
C VAL A 174 -23.24 -15.05 -16.18
N GLU A 175 -22.59 -16.19 -16.46
CA GLU A 175 -23.27 -17.46 -16.73
C GLU A 175 -23.56 -18.20 -15.43
N THR A 176 -22.54 -18.32 -14.59
CA THR A 176 -22.60 -19.06 -13.32
C THR A 176 -21.85 -18.30 -12.24
N ALA A 177 -22.47 -18.12 -11.09
CA ALA A 177 -21.83 -17.63 -9.88
C ALA A 177 -22.26 -18.51 -8.70
N HIS A 178 -21.31 -19.25 -8.12
CA HIS A 178 -21.55 -20.13 -6.98
C HIS A 178 -20.66 -19.73 -5.79
N PRO A 179 -21.21 -19.00 -4.79
CA PRO A 179 -20.43 -18.45 -3.68
C PRO A 179 -19.77 -19.50 -2.78
N ARG A 180 -20.41 -20.67 -2.62
CA ARG A 180 -19.90 -21.74 -1.73
C ARG A 180 -18.76 -22.54 -2.35
N ASP A 181 -18.79 -22.70 -3.67
CA ASP A 181 -17.76 -23.46 -4.41
C ASP A 181 -16.71 -22.53 -5.03
N ASP A 182 -16.85 -21.22 -4.81
CA ASP A 182 -15.98 -20.18 -5.34
C ASP A 182 -15.89 -20.13 -6.88
N ILE A 183 -16.98 -20.49 -7.56
CA ILE A 183 -17.04 -20.57 -9.03
C ILE A 183 -17.64 -19.29 -9.60
N LEU A 184 -16.96 -18.72 -10.60
CA LEU A 184 -17.48 -17.65 -11.43
C LEU A 184 -17.14 -17.91 -12.90
N SER A 185 -18.18 -18.02 -13.71
CA SER A 185 -18.10 -18.18 -15.17
C SER A 185 -18.74 -16.98 -15.83
N VAL A 186 -18.01 -16.31 -16.71
CA VAL A 186 -18.52 -15.20 -17.53
C VAL A 186 -18.31 -15.50 -18.99
N ARG A 187 -19.19 -14.97 -19.83
CA ARG A 187 -19.12 -15.08 -21.28
C ARG A 187 -19.08 -13.69 -21.90
N GLU A 188 -18.22 -13.51 -22.90
CA GLU A 188 -18.22 -12.31 -23.72
C GLU A 188 -19.52 -12.20 -24.52
N VAL A 189 -20.10 -11.01 -24.50
CA VAL A 189 -21.20 -10.64 -25.38
C VAL A 189 -20.60 -9.89 -26.56
N VAL A 190 -20.53 -10.57 -27.69
CA VAL A 190 -20.21 -9.94 -28.98
C VAL A 190 -21.48 -9.23 -29.44
N GLU A 191 -21.44 -7.91 -29.51
CA GLU A 191 -22.49 -7.16 -30.21
C GLU A 191 -22.16 -7.25 -31.70
N ASP A 192 -22.94 -8.04 -32.43
CA ASP A 192 -22.93 -8.00 -33.88
C ASP A 192 -23.45 -6.62 -34.28
N THR A 193 -22.57 -5.78 -34.80
CA THR A 193 -22.96 -4.58 -35.55
C THR A 193 -23.50 -5.02 -36.90
N GLU A 194 -24.67 -5.64 -36.92
CA GLU A 194 -25.54 -5.76 -38.08
C GLU A 194 -26.80 -4.93 -37.79
N ASP A 195 -27.28 -4.21 -38.80
CA ASP A 195 -28.41 -3.27 -38.82
C ASP A 195 -28.11 -1.80 -38.52
N SER A 196 -27.51 -1.14 -39.51
CA SER A 196 -27.83 0.25 -39.87
C SER A 196 -27.62 0.40 -41.38
N GLU A 197 -28.58 -0.10 -42.16
CA GLU A 197 -28.80 0.31 -43.57
C GLU A 197 -29.18 1.79 -43.65
#